data_AF-F4QHT3-F1
#
_entry.id   AF-F4QHT3-F1
#
_cell.length_a   1.000
_cell.length_b   1.000
_cell.length_c   1.000
_cell.angle_alpha   90.00
_cell.angle_beta   90.00
_cell.angle_gamma   90.00
#
_symmetry.space_group_name_H-M   'P 1'
#
loop_
_entity.id
_entity.type
_entity.pdbx_description
1 polymer ?
#
loop_
_entity_poly.entity_id
_entity_poly.type
_entity_poly.pdbx_seq_one_letter_code
_entity_poly.pdbx_strand_id
1 'polypeptide(L)'
;MRLAVVLNLAFLLAACDKAPEPEPAPVVTAEVVPQAQAEFVAAVDLTDDQAGIDKFCSEFVRTPGFESWVVTVRESQVSTLNRSVGITFDAGTGVKLEQVVQADNPLHGAVERLLIGDKVTISGEFTHGNGECGYSLDTFGIRLSKVG
;
A
#
# COMPACT_ATOMS: atom_id res chain seq x y z
N MET A 1 -69.58 18.42 39.57
CA MET A 1 -68.78 19.32 40.43
C MET A 1 -67.84 20.12 39.54
N ARG A 2 -67.98 21.45 39.53
CA ARG A 2 -66.98 22.37 38.97
C ARG A 2 -65.88 22.54 40.00
N LEU A 3 -64.61 22.60 39.60
CA LEU A 3 -63.64 23.55 40.14
C LEU A 3 -62.45 23.67 39.17
N ALA A 4 -62.15 24.92 38.83
CA ALA A 4 -61.07 25.37 37.95
C ALA A 4 -59.73 25.47 38.72
N VAL A 5 -58.75 26.13 38.08
CA VAL A 5 -57.53 26.79 38.64
C VAL A 5 -56.25 25.96 38.45
N VAL A 6 -55.13 26.44 37.89
CA VAL A 6 -54.75 27.75 37.34
C VAL A 6 -53.51 27.56 36.45
N LEU A 7 -53.45 28.38 35.40
CA LEU A 7 -52.31 28.70 34.55
C LEU A 7 -51.15 29.28 35.38
N ASN A 8 -49.95 28.70 35.32
CA ASN A 8 -48.73 29.40 35.76
C ASN A 8 -47.63 29.24 34.70
N LEU A 9 -47.67 30.14 33.72
CA LEU A 9 -46.46 30.59 33.03
C LEU A 9 -45.65 31.39 34.05
N ALA A 10 -44.46 30.91 34.40
CA ALA A 10 -43.45 31.72 35.06
C ALA A 10 -42.07 31.44 34.48
N PHE A 11 -41.59 32.44 33.74
CA PHE A 11 -40.22 32.94 33.72
C PHE A 11 -39.06 32.02 33.27
N LEU A 12 -38.69 32.22 32.00
CA LEU A 12 -37.33 32.45 31.49
C LEU A 12 -36.24 32.61 32.57
N LEU A 13 -35.23 31.74 32.55
CA LEU A 13 -33.84 32.14 32.74
C LEU A 13 -32.96 31.45 31.69
N ALA A 14 -32.20 32.28 31.00
CA ALA A 14 -31.30 31.93 29.93
C ALA A 14 -30.15 31.04 30.43
N ALA A 15 -29.98 29.91 29.78
CA ALA A 15 -28.67 29.29 29.61
C ALA A 15 -28.53 29.02 28.11
N CYS A 16 -27.87 29.92 27.40
CA CYS A 16 -27.23 29.60 26.13
C CYS A 16 -26.05 28.68 26.46
N ASP A 17 -26.34 27.41 26.76
CA ASP A 17 -25.31 26.38 26.69
C ASP A 17 -24.92 26.29 25.23
N LYS A 18 -23.73 26.82 24.92
CA LYS A 18 -23.06 26.64 23.64
C LYS A 18 -23.09 25.13 23.37
N ALA A 19 -23.83 24.71 22.34
CA ALA A 19 -23.83 23.32 21.90
C ALA A 19 -22.36 22.87 21.80
N PRO A 20 -21.99 21.69 22.32
CA PRO A 20 -20.64 21.18 22.19
C PRO A 20 -20.24 21.28 20.73
N GLU A 21 -19.11 21.94 20.49
CA GLU A 21 -18.57 22.05 19.14
C GLU A 21 -18.43 20.62 18.59
N PRO A 22 -19.02 20.30 17.43
CA PRO A 22 -18.93 18.95 16.89
C PRO A 22 -17.46 18.55 16.81
N GLU A 23 -17.13 17.39 17.39
CA GLU A 23 -15.77 16.86 17.32
C GLU A 23 -15.28 16.94 15.87
N PRO A 24 -14.09 17.51 15.61
CA PRO A 24 -13.57 17.57 14.26
C PRO A 24 -13.56 16.15 13.71
N ALA A 25 -14.24 15.95 12.57
CA ALA A 25 -14.25 14.67 11.89
C ALA A 25 -12.80 14.18 11.76
N PRO A 26 -12.53 12.89 12.00
CA PRO A 26 -11.18 12.36 11.89
C PRO A 26 -10.64 12.77 10.52
N VAL A 27 -9.53 13.50 10.53
CA VAL A 27 -8.82 13.85 9.31
C VAL A 27 -8.46 12.52 8.66
N VAL A 28 -9.15 12.21 7.56
CA VAL A 28 -8.78 11.09 6.71
C VAL A 28 -7.44 11.49 6.11
N THR A 29 -6.35 11.05 6.74
CA THR A 29 -5.04 11.07 6.12
C THR A 29 -5.16 10.18 4.89
N ALA A 30 -5.33 10.79 3.72
CA ALA A 30 -5.17 10.08 2.47
C ALA A 30 -3.82 9.38 2.55
N GLU A 31 -3.83 8.07 2.39
CA GLU A 31 -2.62 7.25 2.41
C GLU A 31 -1.71 7.75 1.28
N VAL A 32 -0.63 8.45 1.67
CA VAL A 32 0.25 9.12 0.72
C VAL A 32 1.22 8.09 0.19
N VAL A 33 1.09 7.74 -1.09
CA VAL A 33 2.11 6.96 -1.81
C VAL A 33 3.45 7.72 -1.68
N PRO A 34 4.52 7.07 -1.19
CA PRO A 34 5.82 7.72 -1.09
C PRO A 34 6.26 8.33 -2.42
N GLN A 35 6.87 9.51 -2.38
CA GLN A 35 7.34 10.20 -3.59
C GLN A 35 8.26 9.32 -4.44
N ALA A 36 9.20 8.60 -3.81
CA ALA A 36 10.11 7.69 -4.50
C ALA A 36 9.37 6.55 -5.22
N GLN A 37 8.24 6.07 -4.68
CA GLN A 37 7.39 5.09 -5.36
C GLN A 37 6.71 5.71 -6.58
N ALA A 38 6.13 6.90 -6.42
CA ALA A 38 5.47 7.60 -7.52
C ALA A 38 6.44 7.92 -8.67
N GLU A 39 7.66 8.37 -8.34
CA GLU A 39 8.72 8.62 -9.32
C GLU A 39 9.17 7.35 -10.04
N PHE A 40 9.31 6.24 -9.31
CA PHE A 40 9.65 4.95 -9.90
C PHE A 40 8.59 4.48 -10.90
N VAL A 41 7.31 4.51 -10.51
CA VAL A 41 6.19 4.12 -11.37
C VAL A 41 6.14 5.00 -12.61
N ALA A 42 6.27 6.32 -12.45
CA ALA A 42 6.30 7.24 -13.59
C ALA A 42 7.49 6.98 -14.53
N ALA A 43 8.64 6.56 -14.01
CA ALA A 43 9.80 6.22 -14.84
C ALA A 43 9.55 4.95 -15.68
N VAL A 44 8.84 3.97 -15.13
CA VAL A 44 8.42 2.76 -15.88
C VAL A 44 7.47 3.13 -17.02
N ASP A 45 6.53 4.04 -16.78
CA ASP A 45 5.56 4.50 -17.80
C ASP A 45 6.23 5.21 -19.00
N LEU A 46 7.49 5.62 -18.87
CA LEU A 46 8.26 6.28 -19.94
C LEU A 46 9.11 5.28 -20.76
N THR A 47 8.94 3.97 -20.57
CA THR A 47 9.70 2.91 -21.27
C THR A 47 9.06 2.45 -22.59
N ASP A 48 8.52 3.41 -23.35
CA ASP A 48 7.76 3.15 -24.59
C ASP A 48 8.63 2.72 -25.79
N ASP A 49 9.93 3.02 -25.75
CA ASP A 49 10.91 2.68 -26.77
C ASP A 49 12.24 2.18 -26.17
N GLN A 50 13.17 1.75 -27.03
CA GLN A 50 14.45 1.19 -26.59
C GLN A 50 15.28 2.19 -25.78
N ALA A 51 15.23 3.48 -26.11
CA ALA A 51 16.00 4.50 -25.41
C ALA A 51 15.44 4.76 -24.00
N GLY A 52 14.12 4.77 -23.85
CA GLY A 52 13.43 4.83 -22.56
C GLY A 52 13.75 3.61 -21.68
N ILE A 53 13.73 2.41 -22.27
CA ILE A 53 14.14 1.17 -21.59
C ILE A 53 15.60 1.26 -21.12
N ASP A 54 16.54 1.59 -22.00
CA ASP A 54 17.97 1.67 -21.66
C ASP A 54 18.23 2.68 -20.54
N LYS A 55 17.55 3.84 -20.60
CA LYS A 55 17.63 4.87 -19.55
C LYS A 55 17.12 4.32 -18.23
N PHE A 56 15.92 3.78 -18.20
CA PHE A 56 15.32 3.20 -16.99
C PHE A 56 16.24 2.15 -16.38
N CYS A 57 16.75 1.21 -17.18
CA CYS A 57 17.63 0.16 -16.71
C CYS A 57 18.95 0.70 -16.14
N SER A 58 19.53 1.73 -16.77
CA SER A 58 20.77 2.36 -16.28
C SER A 58 20.61 3.05 -14.93
N GLU A 59 19.43 3.61 -14.66
CA GLU A 59 19.06 4.25 -13.40
C GLU A 59 18.66 3.20 -12.35
N PHE A 60 17.89 2.20 -12.77
CA PHE A 60 17.39 1.13 -11.90
C PHE A 60 18.51 0.31 -11.26
N VAL A 61 19.55 -0.07 -12.03
CA VAL A 61 20.73 -0.81 -11.50
C VAL A 61 21.44 -0.05 -10.38
N ARG A 62 21.26 1.27 -10.28
CA ARG A 62 21.82 2.11 -9.20
C ARG A 62 20.88 2.29 -8.03
N THR A 63 19.63 1.85 -8.14
CA THR A 63 18.65 1.94 -7.08
C THR A 63 18.80 0.70 -6.19
N PRO A 64 19.21 0.85 -4.92
CA PRO A 64 19.53 -0.30 -4.07
C PRO A 64 18.27 -1.00 -3.55
N GLY A 65 17.15 -0.29 -3.49
CA GLY A 65 15.92 -0.78 -2.86
C GLY A 65 14.85 0.29 -2.79
N PHE A 66 13.87 0.03 -1.94
CA PHE A 66 12.71 0.88 -1.73
C PHE A 66 12.28 0.84 -0.27
N GLU A 67 11.67 1.94 0.16
CA GLU A 67 11.28 2.13 1.55
C GLU A 67 9.83 2.56 1.67
N SER A 68 9.09 1.89 2.55
CA SER A 68 7.72 2.22 2.93
C SER A 68 6.75 2.33 1.75
N TRP A 69 6.97 1.56 0.69
CA TRP A 69 6.07 1.53 -0.47
C TRP A 69 4.72 0.95 -0.08
N VAL A 70 3.66 1.60 -0.56
CA VAL A 70 2.27 1.19 -0.34
C VAL A 70 1.85 0.35 -1.54
N VAL A 71 1.55 -0.92 -1.28
CA VAL A 71 1.30 -1.91 -2.34
C VAL A 71 0.04 -2.71 -2.04
N THR A 72 -0.53 -3.33 -3.08
CA THR A 72 -1.70 -4.21 -2.96
C THR A 72 -1.31 -5.65 -3.27
N VAL A 73 -1.73 -6.60 -2.45
CA VAL A 73 -1.49 -8.03 -2.71
C VAL A 73 -2.29 -8.44 -3.94
N ARG A 74 -1.60 -8.91 -4.97
CA ARG A 74 -2.19 -9.33 -6.24
C ARG A 74 -2.39 -10.84 -6.30
N GLU A 75 -1.40 -11.60 -5.85
CA GLU A 75 -1.38 -13.06 -5.86
C GLU A 75 -0.65 -13.57 -4.61
N SER A 76 -1.09 -14.69 -4.03
CA SER A 76 -0.43 -15.35 -2.90
C SER A 76 -0.70 -16.85 -2.95
N GLN A 77 0.34 -17.67 -2.82
CA GLN A 77 0.26 -19.12 -2.80
C GLN A 77 1.27 -19.74 -1.85
N VAL A 78 0.81 -20.70 -1.05
CA VAL A 78 1.67 -21.49 -0.17
C VAL A 78 2.04 -22.80 -0.87
N SER A 79 3.33 -23.06 -1.01
CA SER A 79 3.87 -24.29 -1.55
C SER A 79 3.58 -25.48 -0.62
N THR A 80 3.03 -26.56 -1.17
CA THR A 80 2.82 -27.81 -0.41
C THR A 80 4.10 -28.63 -0.23
N LEU A 81 5.18 -28.32 -0.95
CA LEU A 81 6.43 -29.08 -0.92
C LEU A 81 7.36 -28.64 0.22
N ASN A 82 7.52 -27.32 0.38
CA ASN A 82 8.48 -26.72 1.32
C ASN A 82 7.87 -25.60 2.18
N ARG A 83 6.54 -25.38 2.07
CA ARG A 83 5.80 -24.35 2.79
C ARG A 83 6.23 -22.91 2.52
N SER A 84 7.03 -22.66 1.48
CA SER A 84 7.33 -21.28 1.08
C SER A 84 6.05 -20.57 0.59
N VAL A 85 5.99 -19.26 0.79
CA VAL A 85 4.89 -18.43 0.26
C VAL A 85 5.41 -17.65 -0.93
N GLY A 86 4.87 -17.93 -2.12
CA GLY A 86 5.01 -17.06 -3.28
C GLY A 86 3.97 -15.97 -3.22
N ILE A 87 4.37 -14.70 -3.20
CA ILE A 87 3.48 -13.54 -3.13
C ILE A 87 3.87 -12.50 -4.18
N THR A 88 2.87 -11.88 -4.78
CA THR A 88 3.02 -10.77 -5.72
C THR A 88 2.26 -9.56 -5.22
N PHE A 89 2.93 -8.41 -5.22
CA PHE A 89 2.34 -7.12 -4.90
C PHE A 89 2.25 -6.25 -6.15
N ASP A 90 1.21 -5.43 -6.23
CA ASP A 90 1.06 -4.36 -7.21
C ASP A 90 1.45 -3.02 -6.54
N ALA A 91 2.46 -2.36 -7.09
CA ALA A 91 2.96 -1.07 -6.63
C ALA A 91 2.44 0.12 -7.44
N GLY A 92 1.52 -0.12 -8.39
CA GLY A 92 0.96 0.89 -9.29
C GLY A 92 1.37 0.68 -10.75
N THR A 93 0.45 1.01 -11.66
CA THR A 93 0.64 1.06 -13.12
C THR A 93 1.37 -0.15 -13.72
N GLY A 94 1.09 -1.35 -13.22
CA GLY A 94 1.66 -2.59 -13.74
C GLY A 94 3.03 -2.98 -13.16
N VAL A 95 3.57 -2.21 -12.21
CA VAL A 95 4.77 -2.58 -11.46
C VAL A 95 4.43 -3.71 -10.47
N LYS A 96 4.95 -4.91 -10.75
CA LYS A 96 4.73 -6.09 -9.91
C LYS A 96 5.97 -6.45 -9.13
N LEU A 97 5.84 -6.57 -7.82
CA LEU A 97 6.90 -7.00 -6.92
C LEU A 97 6.64 -8.46 -6.53
N GLU A 98 7.52 -9.37 -6.93
CA GLU A 98 7.37 -10.80 -6.64
C GLU A 98 8.35 -11.22 -5.54
N GLN A 99 7.89 -12.10 -4.65
CA GLN A 99 8.70 -12.59 -3.56
C GLN A 99 8.37 -14.04 -3.22
N VAL A 100 9.40 -14.80 -2.87
CA VAL A 100 9.26 -16.11 -2.21
C VAL A 100 9.76 -16.00 -0.77
N VAL A 101 8.87 -16.21 0.19
CA VAL A 101 9.19 -16.20 1.62
C VAL A 101 9.34 -17.64 2.10
N GLN A 102 10.54 -18.02 2.52
CA GLN A 102 10.83 -19.37 3.01
C GLN A 102 10.15 -19.63 4.36
N ALA A 103 9.91 -20.91 4.69
CA ALA A 103 9.19 -21.31 5.89
C ALA A 103 9.91 -20.98 7.21
N ASP A 104 11.24 -20.82 7.16
CA ASP A 104 12.09 -20.41 8.28
C ASP A 104 12.26 -18.89 8.39
N ASN A 105 11.71 -18.12 7.43
CA ASN A 105 11.77 -16.66 7.47
C ASN A 105 10.86 -16.13 8.59
N PRO A 106 11.31 -15.18 9.44
CA PRO A 106 10.50 -14.60 10.51
C PRO A 106 9.19 -13.94 10.04
N LEU A 107 9.12 -13.50 8.78
CA LEU A 107 7.93 -12.88 8.20
C LEU A 107 6.95 -13.91 7.61
N HIS A 108 7.32 -15.19 7.54
CA HIS A 108 6.52 -16.24 6.90
C HIS A 108 5.06 -16.22 7.37
N GLY A 109 4.83 -16.30 8.68
CA GLY A 109 3.46 -16.32 9.21
C GLY A 109 2.69 -15.03 8.96
N ALA A 110 3.36 -13.87 8.85
CA ALA A 110 2.70 -12.62 8.50
C ALA A 110 2.28 -12.61 7.03
N VAL A 111 3.17 -13.06 6.13
CA VAL A 111 2.92 -13.10 4.69
C VAL A 111 1.89 -14.18 4.32
N GLU A 112 1.91 -15.33 4.98
CA GLU A 112 0.91 -16.40 4.81
C GLU A 112 -0.52 -15.94 5.11
N ARG A 113 -0.70 -14.93 5.97
CA ARG A 113 -2.02 -14.38 6.32
C ARG A 113 -2.54 -13.32 5.36
N LEU A 114 -1.70 -12.81 4.46
CA LEU A 114 -2.10 -11.79 3.50
C LEU A 114 -3.03 -12.37 2.43
N LEU A 115 -4.11 -11.64 2.16
CA LEU A 115 -5.12 -11.98 1.17
C LEU A 115 -5.01 -11.08 -0.06
N ILE A 116 -5.47 -11.59 -1.20
CA ILE A 116 -5.57 -10.79 -2.43
C ILE A 116 -6.44 -9.56 -2.16
N GLY A 117 -5.95 -8.39 -2.54
CA GLY A 117 -6.59 -7.09 -2.30
C GLY A 117 -6.16 -6.40 -1.01
N ASP A 118 -5.45 -7.09 -0.11
CA ASP A 118 -4.89 -6.45 1.08
C ASP A 118 -3.89 -5.37 0.67
N LYS A 119 -4.02 -4.20 1.29
CA LYS A 119 -3.06 -3.12 1.12
C LYS A 119 -2.08 -3.14 2.28
N VAL A 120 -0.78 -3.13 1.96
CA VAL A 120 0.30 -3.22 2.93
C VAL A 120 1.41 -2.22 2.61
N THR A 121 2.19 -1.88 3.63
CA THR A 121 3.42 -1.12 3.48
C THR A 121 4.61 -2.08 3.54
N ILE A 122 5.51 -2.00 2.57
CA ILE A 122 6.69 -2.85 2.48
C ILE A 122 7.96 -2.03 2.21
N SER A 123 9.09 -2.57 2.67
CA SER A 123 10.44 -2.11 2.33
C SER A 123 11.25 -3.32 1.88
N GLY A 124 12.28 -3.07 1.07
CA GLY A 124 13.13 -4.14 0.56
C GLY A 124 14.27 -3.63 -0.30
N GLU A 125 15.15 -4.55 -0.68
CA GLU A 125 16.25 -4.29 -1.59
C GLU A 125 15.91 -4.80 -2.99
N PHE A 126 16.43 -4.14 -4.03
CA PHE A 126 16.33 -4.65 -5.39
C PHE A 126 17.53 -5.53 -5.68
N THR A 127 17.28 -6.80 -6.02
CA THR A 127 18.37 -7.72 -6.40
C THR A 127 18.67 -7.60 -7.89
N HIS A 128 19.89 -7.13 -8.21
CA HIS A 128 20.34 -6.88 -9.59
C HIS A 128 21.11 -8.08 -10.19
N GLY A 129 20.66 -8.62 -11.33
CA GLY A 129 21.28 -9.71 -12.09
C GLY A 129 22.00 -9.26 -13.37
N ASN A 130 22.63 -10.21 -14.09
CA ASN A 130 23.61 -10.06 -15.19
C ASN A 130 23.19 -9.22 -16.43
N GLY A 131 22.88 -7.94 -16.27
CA GLY A 131 22.85 -6.94 -17.34
C GLY A 131 21.58 -6.88 -18.19
N GLU A 132 20.61 -7.78 -17.99
CA GLU A 132 19.25 -7.63 -18.52
C GLU A 132 18.35 -7.02 -17.44
N CYS A 133 17.43 -6.14 -17.84
CA CYS A 133 16.39 -5.56 -16.99
C CYS A 133 15.32 -6.59 -16.53
N GLY A 134 15.69 -7.87 -16.50
CA GLY A 134 14.92 -9.00 -16.02
C GLY A 134 15.58 -9.56 -14.77
N TYR A 135 14.89 -9.43 -13.64
CA TYR A 135 15.44 -9.77 -12.32
C TYR A 135 14.64 -10.93 -11.71
N SER A 136 15.34 -11.98 -11.31
CA SER A 136 14.77 -13.16 -10.65
C SER A 136 15.88 -14.03 -10.07
N LEU A 137 16.02 -14.04 -8.74
CA LEU A 137 15.89 -15.21 -7.85
C LEU A 137 16.53 -14.89 -6.49
N ASP A 138 15.71 -15.08 -5.46
CA ASP A 138 15.97 -15.03 -4.02
C ASP A 138 16.26 -13.65 -3.39
N THR A 139 15.38 -13.33 -2.42
CA THR A 139 15.24 -12.05 -1.68
C THR A 139 14.95 -10.83 -2.57
N PHE A 140 13.68 -10.43 -2.61
CA PHE A 140 13.04 -9.39 -3.42
C PHE A 140 13.41 -9.41 -4.90
N GLY A 141 12.79 -10.33 -5.64
CA GLY A 141 12.91 -10.43 -7.10
C GLY A 141 11.73 -9.77 -7.80
N ILE A 142 11.85 -8.52 -8.22
CA ILE A 142 10.79 -7.82 -8.97
C ILE A 142 10.82 -8.26 -10.43
N ARG A 143 9.72 -8.85 -10.90
CA ARG A 143 9.48 -9.00 -12.33
C ARG A 143 8.69 -7.81 -12.86
N LEU A 144 9.38 -6.90 -13.55
CA LEU A 144 8.74 -5.95 -14.45
C LEU A 144 8.23 -6.73 -15.68
N SER A 145 6.98 -7.18 -15.64
CA SER A 145 6.32 -7.75 -16.81
C SER A 145 5.56 -6.64 -17.55
N LYS A 146 6.05 -6.27 -18.73
CA LYS A 146 5.31 -5.46 -19.71
C LYS A 146 3.95 -6.11 -19.96
N VAL A 147 2.85 -5.40 -19.69
CA VAL A 147 1.56 -5.75 -20.27
C VAL A 147 1.56 -5.21 -21.69
N GLY A 148 1.72 -6.10 -22.66
CA GLY A 148 1.32 -5.85 -24.04
C GLY A 148 -0.19 -6.01 -24.21
#